data_AF-A0A831ZRP8-F1
#
_entry.id   AF-A0A831ZRP8-F1
#
_cell.length_a   1.000
_cell.length_b   1.000
_cell.length_c   1.000
_cell.angle_alpha   90.00
_cell.angle_beta   90.00
_cell.angle_gamma   90.00
#
_symmetry.space_group_name_H-M   'P 1'
#
loop_
_entity.id
_entity.type
_entity.pdbx_description
1 polymer ?
#
loop_
_entity_poly.entity_id
_entity_poly.type
_entity_poly.pdbx_seq_one_letter_code
_entity_poly.pdbx_strand_id
1 'polypeptide(L)'
;MRHTTARSVPIIACLVLLAGARGLSASGNAPYTPPPGSVERKAIMESLRAGLRLFPESYSLDFQYKRGDVGVRGDFPIIFMVRHLKIKDGWAWAEVDVKDYCCASTHALLRKEETRWTVKALVNPMYAACEESGDDCILIQRYIYERIRKKFPTVPSDIFPNIDPELIKVLMDINDTSHSLAPGGFVYFVQEFRKKDGWAWLKAELRNGDGTAHFEPLACLVHHENGTWRVKASTPCCGECEEDPECAAGMYHRKIMRLFPSAPKEIFP
;
A
#
# COMPACT_ATOMS: atom_id res chain seq x y z
N MET A 1 48.67 30.48 68.49
CA MET A 1 49.38 30.96 67.28
C MET A 1 48.39 30.97 66.12
N ARG A 2 48.52 31.95 65.23
CA ARG A 2 47.47 32.62 64.44
C ARG A 2 46.62 31.67 63.56
N HIS A 3 45.29 31.83 63.67
CA HIS A 3 44.30 31.38 62.71
C HIS A 3 44.42 32.17 61.40
N THR A 4 44.29 31.50 60.25
CA THR A 4 44.11 32.17 58.96
C THR A 4 42.89 31.58 58.28
N THR A 5 41.87 32.41 58.14
CA THR A 5 40.58 32.18 57.49
C THR A 5 40.73 32.28 55.98
N ALA A 6 40.43 31.22 55.25
CA ALA A 6 40.33 31.24 53.79
C ALA A 6 38.93 31.73 53.38
N ARG A 7 38.90 32.83 52.62
CA ARG A 7 37.70 33.43 52.05
C ARG A 7 37.24 32.66 50.81
N SER A 8 35.93 32.44 50.75
CA SER A 8 35.14 32.00 49.61
C SER A 8 35.04 33.05 48.50
N VAL A 9 35.08 32.62 47.24
CA VAL A 9 34.63 33.37 46.05
C VAL A 9 33.71 32.45 45.24
N PRO A 10 32.46 32.85 44.94
CA PRO A 10 31.59 32.08 44.07
C PRO A 10 31.83 32.50 42.61
N ILE A 11 32.07 31.56 41.71
CA ILE A 11 31.99 31.80 40.27
C ILE A 11 30.71 31.15 39.76
N ILE A 12 29.71 32.01 39.57
CA ILE A 12 28.48 31.75 38.84
C ILE A 12 28.85 31.81 37.35
N ALA A 13 28.85 30.66 36.67
CA ALA A 13 28.89 30.60 35.22
C ALA A 13 27.54 30.04 34.72
N CYS A 14 26.62 30.97 34.47
CA CYS A 14 25.32 30.72 33.88
C CYS A 14 25.51 30.53 32.36
N LEU A 15 25.68 29.27 31.92
CA LEU A 15 25.73 28.94 30.49
C LEU A 15 24.29 28.68 30.01
N VAL A 16 23.64 29.74 29.53
CA VAL A 16 22.35 29.66 28.84
C VAL A 16 22.62 29.15 27.41
N LEU A 17 22.55 27.83 27.21
CA LEU A 17 22.42 27.24 25.88
C LEU A 17 20.99 27.48 25.39
N LEU A 18 20.77 28.60 24.71
CA LEU A 18 19.63 28.79 23.83
C LEU A 18 19.77 27.83 22.64
N ALA A 19 19.38 26.58 22.85
CA ALA A 19 19.04 25.68 21.78
C ALA A 19 17.85 26.31 21.04
N GLY A 20 18.13 27.01 19.95
CA GLY A 20 17.12 27.44 18.99
C GLY A 20 16.45 26.20 18.41
N ALA A 21 15.42 25.72 19.10
CA ALA A 21 14.41 24.87 18.51
C ALA A 21 13.75 25.69 17.40
N ARG A 22 14.31 25.62 16.19
CA ARG A 22 13.60 25.98 14.98
C ARG A 22 12.37 25.07 14.97
N GLY A 23 11.26 25.64 15.42
CA GLY A 23 9.96 25.00 15.33
C GLY A 23 9.80 24.50 13.91
N LEU A 24 9.74 23.18 13.77
CA LEU A 24 9.11 22.55 12.62
C LEU A 24 7.69 23.09 12.63
N SER A 25 7.45 24.17 11.89
CA SER A 25 6.10 24.58 11.56
C SER A 25 5.50 23.43 10.78
N ALA A 26 4.76 22.58 11.49
CA ALA A 26 3.80 21.66 10.91
C ALA A 26 2.79 22.54 10.18
N SER A 27 3.05 22.79 8.91
CA SER A 27 2.14 23.49 8.02
C SER A 27 0.94 22.56 7.85
N GLY A 28 -0.10 22.81 8.64
CA GLY A 28 -1.32 22.00 8.75
C GLY A 28 -2.21 22.00 7.50
N ASN A 29 -1.63 21.80 6.33
CA ASN A 29 -2.37 21.63 5.09
C ASN A 29 -2.84 20.17 4.97
N ALA A 30 -4.08 20.00 4.52
CA ALA A 30 -4.63 18.69 4.20
C ALA A 30 -3.81 18.00 3.09
N PRO A 31 -3.75 16.66 3.05
CA PRO A 31 -3.12 15.93 1.96
C PRO A 31 -3.73 16.32 0.62
N TYR A 32 -2.89 16.67 -0.35
CA TYR A 32 -3.35 17.06 -1.69
C TYR A 32 -2.71 16.18 -2.76
N THR A 33 -3.35 16.16 -3.93
CA THR A 33 -2.84 15.47 -5.12
C THR A 33 -2.46 16.53 -6.14
N PRO A 34 -1.19 16.66 -6.54
CA PRO A 34 -0.80 17.58 -7.60
C PRO A 34 -1.59 17.31 -8.90
N PRO A 35 -2.09 18.36 -9.58
CA PRO A 35 -2.82 18.19 -10.83
C PRO A 35 -1.98 17.43 -11.88
N PRO A 36 -2.62 16.66 -12.78
CA PRO A 36 -1.97 16.14 -13.98
C PRO A 36 -1.20 17.24 -14.72
N GLY A 37 0.03 16.95 -15.17
CA GLY A 37 0.88 17.89 -15.91
C GLY A 37 1.59 18.97 -15.07
N SER A 38 1.30 19.09 -13.76
CA SER A 38 1.98 20.05 -12.90
C SER A 38 3.48 19.75 -12.76
N VAL A 39 4.29 20.80 -12.55
CA VAL A 39 5.74 20.70 -12.38
C VAL A 39 6.10 19.77 -11.22
N GLU A 40 5.38 19.86 -10.11
CA GLU A 40 5.62 19.01 -8.94
C GLU A 40 5.30 17.54 -9.21
N ARG A 41 4.16 17.25 -9.88
CA ARG A 41 3.84 15.87 -10.28
C ARG A 41 4.91 15.30 -11.20
N LYS A 42 5.37 16.09 -12.17
CA LYS A 42 6.43 15.68 -13.09
C LYS A 42 7.72 15.34 -12.35
N ALA A 43 8.15 16.21 -11.42
CA ALA A 43 9.35 15.98 -10.61
C ALA A 43 9.26 14.71 -9.73
N ILE A 44 8.10 14.43 -9.13
CA ILE A 44 7.86 13.19 -8.37
C ILE A 44 7.98 11.97 -9.29
N MET A 45 7.32 12.01 -10.45
CA MET A 45 7.34 10.89 -11.40
C MET A 45 8.75 10.67 -11.96
N GLU A 46 9.52 11.72 -12.24
CA GLU A 46 10.92 11.61 -12.66
C GLU A 46 11.81 10.97 -11.59
N SER A 47 11.65 11.40 -10.33
CA SER A 47 12.35 10.78 -9.19
C SER A 47 11.99 9.30 -9.04
N LEU A 48 10.71 8.96 -9.18
CA LEU A 48 10.23 7.57 -9.13
C LEU A 48 10.81 6.71 -10.27
N ARG A 49 10.88 7.23 -11.51
CA ARG A 49 11.55 6.52 -12.62
C ARG A 49 13.03 6.27 -12.33
N ALA A 50 13.73 7.25 -11.76
CA ALA A 50 15.12 7.09 -11.39
C ALA A 50 15.29 6.03 -10.29
N GLY A 51 14.43 6.04 -9.27
CA GLY A 51 14.42 5.04 -8.20
C GLY A 51 14.14 3.63 -8.71
N LEU A 52 13.16 3.45 -9.60
CA LEU A 52 12.81 2.15 -10.16
C LEU A 52 13.95 1.51 -10.97
N ARG A 53 14.77 2.30 -11.65
CA ARG A 53 15.97 1.78 -12.34
C ARG A 53 17.00 1.19 -11.38
N LEU A 54 16.96 1.59 -10.11
CA LEU A 54 17.87 1.12 -9.07
C LEU A 54 17.22 0.10 -8.11
N PHE A 55 15.91 -0.16 -8.23
CA PHE A 55 15.16 -1.03 -7.32
C PHE A 55 15.09 -2.46 -7.85
N PRO A 56 15.58 -3.51 -7.16
CA PRO A 56 15.64 -3.56 -5.70
C PRO A 56 17.01 -3.37 -5.07
N GLU A 57 18.07 -3.14 -5.84
CA GLU A 57 19.41 -2.93 -5.30
C GLU A 57 19.49 -1.70 -4.37
N SER A 58 18.59 -0.74 -4.57
CA SER A 58 18.37 0.43 -3.74
C SER A 58 16.88 0.59 -3.41
N TYR A 59 16.59 1.28 -2.31
CA TYR A 59 15.24 1.67 -1.87
C TYR A 59 14.29 0.53 -1.50
N SER A 60 14.68 -0.72 -1.67
CA SER A 60 13.98 -1.83 -1.05
C SER A 60 13.87 -1.55 0.44
N LEU A 61 12.69 -1.77 0.99
CA LEU A 61 12.58 -2.00 2.42
C LEU A 61 13.31 -3.30 2.78
N ASP A 62 13.12 -3.79 3.98
CA ASP A 62 13.72 -5.04 4.44
C ASP A 62 13.06 -6.27 3.75
N PHE A 63 12.38 -6.06 2.62
CA PHE A 63 11.83 -7.05 1.71
C PHE A 63 12.92 -7.59 0.79
N GLN A 64 12.96 -8.91 0.64
CA GLN A 64 13.91 -9.55 -0.26
C GLN A 64 13.29 -9.68 -1.65
N TYR A 65 13.81 -8.90 -2.60
CA TYR A 65 13.43 -8.99 -4.01
C TYR A 65 14.63 -9.47 -4.83
N LYS A 66 14.35 -10.28 -5.85
CA LYS A 66 15.26 -10.51 -6.98
C LYS A 66 14.97 -9.46 -8.05
N ARG A 67 15.99 -9.10 -8.85
CA ARG A 67 15.83 -8.16 -9.98
C ARG A 67 14.62 -8.52 -10.87
N GLY A 68 14.43 -9.82 -11.13
CA GLY A 68 13.33 -10.35 -11.94
C GLY A 68 11.95 -10.08 -11.36
N ASP A 69 11.81 -9.94 -10.05
CA ASP A 69 10.53 -9.73 -9.35
C ASP A 69 9.98 -8.30 -9.58
N VAL A 70 10.86 -7.37 -9.99
CA VAL A 70 10.47 -5.98 -10.25
C VAL A 70 9.88 -5.80 -11.64
N GLY A 71 10.23 -6.67 -12.60
CA GLY A 71 9.74 -6.63 -13.97
C GLY A 71 10.19 -5.44 -14.82
N VAL A 72 10.65 -4.33 -14.24
CA VAL A 72 11.04 -3.11 -14.96
C VAL A 72 12.44 -3.23 -15.54
N ARG A 73 12.56 -3.14 -16.87
CA ARG A 73 13.86 -3.06 -17.54
C ARG A 73 14.37 -1.61 -17.57
N GLY A 74 15.64 -1.40 -17.22
CA GLY A 74 16.22 -0.05 -17.07
C GLY A 74 16.31 0.78 -18.36
N ASP A 75 16.30 0.11 -19.51
CA ASP A 75 16.44 0.67 -20.87
C ASP A 75 15.12 1.14 -21.50
N PHE A 76 13.97 0.84 -20.89
CA PHE A 76 12.66 1.18 -21.47
C PHE A 76 12.03 2.46 -20.91
N PRO A 77 11.22 3.17 -21.71
CA PRO A 77 10.40 4.26 -21.21
C PRO A 77 9.40 3.76 -20.14
N ILE A 78 9.53 4.26 -18.91
CA ILE A 78 8.62 3.95 -17.82
C ILE A 78 7.41 4.90 -17.88
N ILE A 79 6.23 4.36 -18.18
CA ILE A 79 4.96 5.09 -18.19
C ILE A 79 4.15 4.65 -16.98
N PHE A 80 3.80 5.59 -16.10
CA PHE A 80 3.01 5.30 -14.90
C PHE A 80 1.53 5.52 -15.13
N MET A 81 0.72 4.54 -14.72
CA MET A 81 -0.70 4.71 -14.44
C MET A 81 -0.84 4.97 -12.93
N VAL A 82 -1.10 6.21 -12.56
CA VAL A 82 -1.15 6.61 -11.13
C VAL A 82 -2.50 6.22 -10.55
N ARG A 83 -2.50 5.28 -9.60
CA ARG A 83 -3.68 4.86 -8.82
C ARG A 83 -3.93 5.81 -7.66
N HIS A 84 -2.86 6.19 -6.97
CA HIS A 84 -2.93 7.09 -5.83
C HIS A 84 -1.68 7.97 -5.78
N LEU A 85 -1.88 9.25 -5.43
CA LEU A 85 -0.80 10.18 -5.15
C LEU A 85 -1.29 11.21 -4.14
N LYS A 86 -0.66 11.27 -2.98
CA LYS A 86 -0.92 12.30 -1.97
C LYS A 86 0.38 12.88 -1.43
N ILE A 87 0.36 14.18 -1.18
CA ILE A 87 1.47 14.95 -0.63
C ILE A 87 1.02 15.65 0.64
N LYS A 88 1.87 15.58 1.67
CA LYS A 88 1.70 16.36 2.89
C LYS A 88 3.04 16.48 3.63
N ASP A 89 3.31 17.64 4.22
CA ASP A 89 4.51 17.89 5.05
C ASP A 89 5.84 17.51 4.39
N GLY A 90 5.94 17.70 3.07
CA GLY A 90 7.12 17.33 2.28
C GLY A 90 7.28 15.83 2.03
N TRP A 91 6.31 15.00 2.40
CA TRP A 91 6.23 13.59 2.02
C TRP A 91 5.26 13.39 0.85
N ALA A 92 5.55 12.41 0.00
CA ALA A 92 4.62 11.94 -1.02
C ALA A 92 4.52 10.42 -0.96
N TRP A 93 3.29 9.91 -1.03
CA TRP A 93 3.00 8.49 -1.25
C TRP A 93 2.38 8.32 -2.62
N ALA A 94 2.94 7.40 -3.41
CA ALA A 94 2.48 7.10 -4.76
C ALA A 94 2.26 5.59 -4.93
N GLU A 95 1.10 5.23 -5.48
CA GLU A 95 0.81 3.88 -5.96
C GLU A 95 0.61 3.96 -7.45
N VAL A 96 1.47 3.26 -8.19
CA VAL A 96 1.51 3.31 -9.64
C VAL A 96 1.59 1.91 -10.21
N ASP A 97 0.91 1.71 -11.34
CA ASP A 97 1.17 0.58 -12.21
C ASP A 97 2.09 1.05 -13.33
N VAL A 98 3.05 0.21 -13.73
CA VAL A 98 3.89 0.49 -14.91
C VAL A 98 3.20 -0.09 -16.14
N LYS A 99 2.84 0.79 -17.08
CA LYS A 99 2.20 0.41 -18.33
C LYS A 99 3.09 -0.55 -19.11
N ASP A 100 2.48 -1.55 -19.75
CA ASP A 100 3.12 -2.53 -20.63
C ASP A 100 4.06 -3.52 -19.90
N TYR A 101 4.08 -3.48 -18.56
CA TYR A 101 4.75 -4.45 -17.71
C TYR A 101 3.71 -5.18 -16.87
N CYS A 102 3.48 -6.46 -17.20
CA CYS A 102 2.59 -7.28 -16.38
C CYS A 102 3.12 -7.33 -14.94
N CYS A 103 2.20 -7.19 -13.98
CA CYS A 103 2.50 -7.32 -12.55
C CYS A 103 3.46 -6.28 -11.97
N ALA A 104 3.78 -5.20 -12.69
CA ALA A 104 4.62 -4.12 -12.21
C ALA A 104 3.81 -3.05 -11.48
N SER A 105 3.24 -3.43 -10.33
CA SER A 105 2.70 -2.47 -9.37
C SER A 105 3.82 -1.97 -8.45
N THR A 106 3.85 -0.69 -8.16
CA THR A 106 4.89 -0.07 -7.34
C THR A 106 4.28 0.92 -6.36
N HIS A 107 4.59 0.69 -5.10
CA HIS A 107 4.28 1.57 -3.99
C HIS A 107 5.55 2.32 -3.60
N ALA A 108 5.47 3.64 -3.52
CA ALA A 108 6.63 4.50 -3.35
C ALA A 108 6.41 5.58 -2.30
N LEU A 109 7.37 5.67 -1.37
CA LEU A 109 7.50 6.82 -0.48
C LEU A 109 8.61 7.74 -0.99
N LEU A 110 8.30 9.03 -1.10
CA LEU A 110 9.26 10.06 -1.48
C LEU A 110 9.29 11.18 -0.44
N ARG A 111 10.45 11.81 -0.29
CA ARG A 111 10.66 13.00 0.55
C ARG A 111 11.14 14.16 -0.30
N LYS A 112 10.58 15.34 -0.07
CA LYS A 112 11.06 16.60 -0.61
C LYS A 112 12.24 17.07 0.24
N GLU A 113 13.42 17.09 -0.37
CA GLU A 113 14.67 17.56 0.21
C GLU A 113 15.08 18.83 -0.55
N GLU A 114 15.03 19.97 0.15
CA GLU A 114 15.19 21.29 -0.46
C GLU A 114 14.20 21.51 -1.61
N THR A 115 14.66 21.33 -2.85
CA THR A 115 13.90 21.55 -4.09
C THR A 115 13.60 20.25 -4.84
N ARG A 116 14.10 19.10 -4.37
CA ARG A 116 14.05 17.84 -5.10
C ARG A 116 13.26 16.78 -4.35
N TRP A 117 12.58 15.94 -5.13
CA TRP A 117 11.99 14.72 -4.60
C TRP A 117 13.02 13.58 -4.63
N THR A 118 13.17 12.89 -3.51
CA THR A 118 14.06 11.74 -3.35
C THR A 118 13.23 10.53 -2.90
N VAL A 119 13.39 9.40 -3.60
CA VAL A 119 12.78 8.13 -3.20
C VAL A 119 13.39 7.66 -1.87
N LYS A 120 12.52 7.27 -0.93
CA LYS A 120 12.91 6.74 0.39
C LYS A 120 12.59 5.27 0.56
N ALA A 121 11.54 4.80 -0.11
CA ALA A 121 11.20 3.38 -0.15
C ALA A 121 10.46 3.05 -1.45
N LEU A 122 10.75 1.86 -1.98
CA LEU A 122 10.01 1.21 -3.06
C LEU A 122 9.62 -0.19 -2.64
N VAL A 123 8.40 -0.57 -2.99
CA VAL A 123 7.81 -1.86 -2.67
C VAL A 123 7.02 -2.30 -3.89
N ASN A 124 7.28 -3.51 -4.40
CA ASN A 124 6.30 -4.18 -5.25
C ASN A 124 5.36 -4.96 -4.32
N PRO A 125 4.10 -4.54 -4.15
CA PRO A 125 3.18 -5.21 -3.22
C PRO A 125 2.91 -6.66 -3.64
N MET A 126 3.04 -6.99 -4.92
CA MET A 126 2.86 -8.35 -5.43
C MET A 126 3.91 -9.32 -4.90
N TYR A 127 5.04 -8.83 -4.37
CA TYR A 127 6.14 -9.65 -3.88
C TYR A 127 6.49 -9.36 -2.41
N ALA A 128 5.72 -8.53 -1.71
CA ALA A 128 5.92 -8.31 -0.29
C ALA A 128 5.62 -9.61 0.50
N ALA A 129 6.60 -10.08 1.26
CA ALA A 129 6.43 -11.19 2.20
C ALA A 129 5.97 -10.63 3.56
N CYS A 130 4.96 -11.27 4.13
CA CYS A 130 4.42 -10.94 5.44
C CYS A 130 4.71 -12.11 6.39
N GLU A 131 5.94 -12.13 6.91
CA GLU A 131 6.45 -13.21 7.77
C GLU A 131 5.86 -13.19 9.19
N GLU A 132 5.16 -12.11 9.57
CA GLU A 132 4.52 -12.01 10.87
C GLU A 132 3.19 -12.79 10.87
N SER A 133 2.91 -13.53 11.94
CA SER A 133 1.61 -14.19 12.10
C SER A 133 0.57 -13.21 12.64
N GLY A 134 -0.65 -13.21 12.09
CA GLY A 134 -1.81 -12.49 12.66
C GLY A 134 -2.55 -11.58 11.67
N ASP A 135 -3.53 -10.85 12.20
CA ASP A 135 -4.47 -10.01 11.42
C ASP A 135 -3.80 -8.90 10.62
N ASP A 136 -2.60 -8.47 11.02
CA ASP A 136 -1.85 -7.43 10.31
C ASP A 136 -1.35 -7.89 8.93
N CYS A 137 -1.23 -9.21 8.73
CA CYS A 137 -0.75 -9.79 7.48
C CYS A 137 -1.84 -10.17 6.49
N ILE A 138 -3.12 -10.12 6.87
CA ILE A 138 -4.18 -10.52 5.92
C ILE A 138 -4.29 -9.57 4.72
N LEU A 139 -3.89 -8.30 4.88
CA LEU A 139 -3.93 -7.28 3.84
C LEU A 139 -2.55 -6.66 3.62
N ILE A 140 -1.93 -6.95 2.47
CA ILE A 140 -0.57 -6.49 2.10
C ILE A 140 -0.44 -4.97 2.19
N GLN A 141 -1.45 -4.22 1.74
CA GLN A 141 -1.42 -2.76 1.80
C GLN A 141 -1.28 -2.24 3.24
N ARG A 142 -2.07 -2.77 4.18
CA ARG A 142 -2.00 -2.37 5.60
C ARG A 142 -0.62 -2.64 6.15
N TYR A 143 -0.10 -3.85 5.92
CA TYR A 143 1.23 -4.25 6.34
C TYR A 143 2.32 -3.31 5.82
N ILE A 144 2.30 -2.97 4.53
CA ILE A 144 3.25 -2.03 3.92
C ILE A 144 3.16 -0.65 4.59
N TYR A 145 1.96 -0.11 4.80
CA TYR A 145 1.79 1.22 5.39
C TYR A 145 2.29 1.28 6.84
N GLU A 146 2.07 0.23 7.63
CA GLU A 146 2.59 0.14 9.00
C GLU A 146 4.12 0.02 9.01
N ARG A 147 4.70 -0.82 8.13
CA ARG A 147 6.16 -0.95 7.99
C ARG A 147 6.82 0.37 7.59
N ILE A 148 6.22 1.10 6.67
CA ILE A 148 6.68 2.43 6.27
C ILE A 148 6.63 3.40 7.46
N ARG A 149 5.52 3.49 8.18
CA ARG A 149 5.38 4.40 9.33
C ARG A 149 6.35 4.05 10.46
N LYS A 150 6.58 2.77 10.72
CA LYS A 150 7.58 2.30 11.69
C LYS A 150 9.00 2.75 11.30
N LYS A 151 9.37 2.62 10.02
CA LYS A 151 10.70 3.01 9.52
C LYS A 151 10.86 4.53 9.38
N PHE A 152 9.78 5.25 9.07
CA PHE A 152 9.76 6.69 8.88
C PHE A 152 8.63 7.35 9.72
N PRO A 153 8.85 7.54 11.04
CA PRO A 153 7.79 7.99 11.96
C PRO A 153 7.22 9.38 11.70
N THR A 154 7.87 10.18 10.87
CA THR A 154 7.43 11.53 10.49
C THR A 154 6.56 11.55 9.23
N VAL A 155 6.27 10.38 8.63
CA VAL A 155 5.36 10.27 7.49
C VAL A 155 3.91 10.47 7.96
N PRO A 156 3.15 11.44 7.40
CA PRO A 156 1.74 11.62 7.75
C PRO A 156 0.92 10.39 7.35
N SER A 157 0.07 9.88 8.24
CA SER A 157 -0.74 8.67 7.95
C SER A 157 -1.81 8.91 6.89
N ASP A 158 -2.21 10.16 6.68
CA ASP A 158 -3.30 10.54 5.77
C ASP A 158 -2.85 10.74 4.31
N ILE A 159 -1.58 10.46 3.98
CA ILE A 159 -1.14 10.33 2.58
C ILE A 159 -1.36 8.92 2.01
N PHE A 160 -1.59 7.90 2.84
CA PHE A 160 -1.93 6.56 2.38
C PHE A 160 -3.41 6.47 1.98
N PRO A 161 -3.80 5.56 1.08
CA PRO A 161 -5.20 5.23 0.88
C PRO A 161 -5.87 4.81 2.19
N ASN A 162 -7.11 5.24 2.38
CA ASN A 162 -7.92 4.79 3.50
C ASN A 162 -8.28 3.31 3.29
N ILE A 163 -8.01 2.48 4.29
CA ILE A 163 -8.41 1.06 4.29
C ILE A 163 -9.75 0.97 4.99
N ASP A 164 -10.76 0.46 4.30
CA ASP A 164 -12.07 0.22 4.90
C ASP A 164 -11.93 -0.81 6.04
N PRO A 165 -12.34 -0.50 7.28
CA PRO A 165 -12.22 -1.45 8.39
C PRO A 165 -13.01 -2.74 8.14
N GLU A 166 -14.10 -2.71 7.36
CA GLU A 166 -14.85 -3.92 7.02
C GLU A 166 -14.11 -4.79 6.01
N LEU A 167 -13.20 -4.25 5.20
CA LEU A 167 -12.41 -5.06 4.27
C LEU A 167 -11.61 -6.13 5.02
N ILE A 168 -10.99 -5.77 6.15
CA ILE A 168 -10.24 -6.73 6.97
C ILE A 168 -11.15 -7.88 7.42
N LYS A 169 -12.36 -7.55 7.91
CA LYS A 169 -13.34 -8.56 8.33
C LYS A 169 -13.78 -9.45 7.16
N VAL A 170 -14.04 -8.86 5.98
CA VAL A 170 -14.38 -9.61 4.76
C VAL A 170 -13.29 -10.63 4.44
N LEU A 171 -12.02 -10.22 4.44
CA LEU A 171 -10.91 -11.11 4.12
C LEU A 171 -10.73 -12.24 5.15
N MET A 172 -10.92 -11.94 6.44
CA MET A 172 -10.87 -12.95 7.52
C MET A 172 -11.98 -13.98 7.33
N ASP A 173 -13.23 -13.53 7.11
CA ASP A 173 -14.37 -14.41 6.91
C ASP A 173 -14.23 -15.28 5.64
N ILE A 174 -13.58 -14.76 4.58
CA ILE A 174 -13.23 -15.54 3.38
C ILE A 174 -12.16 -16.58 3.71
N ASN A 175 -11.10 -16.23 4.44
CA ASN A 175 -10.06 -17.18 4.84
C ASN A 175 -10.62 -18.33 5.70
N ASP A 176 -11.55 -18.03 6.61
CA ASP A 176 -12.16 -19.01 7.50
C ASP A 176 -13.06 -20.01 6.75
N THR A 177 -13.63 -19.60 5.62
CA THR A 177 -14.52 -20.44 4.80
C THR A 177 -13.86 -21.08 3.61
N SER A 178 -12.75 -20.51 3.15
CA SER A 178 -11.92 -21.12 2.14
C SER A 178 -11.17 -22.27 2.80
N HIS A 179 -11.37 -23.49 2.32
CA HIS A 179 -10.51 -24.62 2.69
C HIS A 179 -9.11 -24.38 2.11
N SER A 180 -8.37 -23.45 2.74
CA SER A 180 -7.19 -22.81 2.17
C SER A 180 -6.12 -23.83 1.83
N LEU A 181 -5.72 -23.84 0.56
CA LEU A 181 -4.58 -24.60 0.05
C LEU A 181 -3.24 -24.08 0.61
N ALA A 182 -3.23 -22.88 1.20
CA ALA A 182 -2.07 -22.29 1.86
C ALA A 182 -2.10 -22.59 3.37
N PRO A 183 -1.05 -23.22 3.93
CA PRO A 183 -0.87 -23.30 5.38
C PRO A 183 -0.85 -21.89 5.99
N GLY A 184 -1.74 -21.63 6.96
CA GLY A 184 -1.87 -20.32 7.60
C GLY A 184 -2.84 -19.34 6.91
N GLY A 185 -3.53 -19.75 5.85
CA GLY A 185 -4.50 -18.93 5.13
C GLY A 185 -3.86 -18.08 4.01
N PHE A 186 -4.71 -17.36 3.28
CA PHE A 186 -4.25 -16.43 2.25
C PHE A 186 -3.95 -15.05 2.80
N VAL A 187 -2.98 -14.40 2.17
CA VAL A 187 -2.68 -12.98 2.29
C VAL A 187 -3.12 -12.31 1.00
N TYR A 188 -3.79 -11.16 1.12
CA TYR A 188 -4.45 -10.50 0.01
C TYR A 188 -3.75 -9.19 -0.36
N PHE A 189 -3.54 -8.99 -1.65
CA PHE A 189 -3.34 -7.65 -2.22
C PHE A 189 -4.61 -7.24 -2.95
N VAL A 190 -5.38 -6.34 -2.34
CA VAL A 190 -6.72 -5.98 -2.82
C VAL A 190 -6.64 -4.89 -3.89
N GLN A 191 -7.02 -5.22 -5.11
CA GLN A 191 -7.03 -4.26 -6.24
C GLN A 191 -8.31 -3.42 -6.26
N GLU A 192 -9.42 -4.00 -5.82
CA GLU A 192 -10.73 -3.34 -5.82
C GLU A 192 -11.57 -3.83 -4.65
N PHE A 193 -12.19 -2.88 -3.94
CA PHE A 193 -13.18 -3.17 -2.94
C PHE A 193 -14.27 -2.09 -2.99
N ARG A 194 -15.49 -2.50 -3.35
CA ARG A 194 -16.67 -1.62 -3.35
C ARG A 194 -17.76 -2.29 -2.53
N LYS A 195 -18.24 -1.60 -1.49
CA LYS A 195 -19.31 -2.09 -0.62
C LYS A 195 -20.52 -1.18 -0.65
N LYS A 196 -21.70 -1.77 -0.52
CA LYS A 196 -22.98 -1.05 -0.33
C LYS A 196 -24.06 -2.01 0.17
N ASP A 197 -24.87 -1.55 1.11
CA ASP A 197 -26.08 -2.25 1.60
C ASP A 197 -25.85 -3.72 1.99
N GLY A 198 -24.73 -4.00 2.68
CA GLY A 198 -24.37 -5.37 3.12
C GLY A 198 -23.76 -6.26 2.03
N TRP A 199 -23.58 -5.75 0.81
CA TRP A 199 -22.88 -6.42 -0.29
C TRP A 199 -21.52 -5.78 -0.53
N ALA A 200 -20.58 -6.56 -1.06
CA ALA A 200 -19.36 -6.01 -1.62
C ALA A 200 -18.85 -6.81 -2.84
N TRP A 201 -18.18 -6.10 -3.73
CA TRP A 201 -17.34 -6.68 -4.77
C TRP A 201 -15.89 -6.56 -4.33
N LEU A 202 -15.18 -7.69 -4.39
CA LEU A 202 -13.78 -7.78 -4.03
C LEU A 202 -13.00 -8.30 -5.24
N LYS A 203 -11.91 -7.61 -5.60
CA LYS A 203 -10.87 -8.14 -6.48
C LYS A 203 -9.53 -8.11 -5.76
N ALA A 204 -8.88 -9.26 -5.67
CA ALA A 204 -7.62 -9.40 -4.94
C ALA A 204 -6.70 -10.44 -5.58
N GLU A 205 -5.41 -10.21 -5.42
CA GLU A 205 -4.35 -11.19 -5.67
C GLU A 205 -4.07 -11.95 -4.37
N LEU A 206 -3.86 -13.27 -4.45
CA LEU A 206 -3.77 -14.17 -3.30
C LEU A 206 -2.40 -14.80 -3.23
N ARG A 207 -1.85 -14.88 -2.02
CA ARG A 207 -0.53 -15.45 -1.74
C ARG A 207 -0.53 -16.14 -0.39
N ASN A 208 0.52 -16.90 -0.10
CA ASN A 208 0.80 -17.33 1.27
C ASN A 208 1.59 -16.24 2.03
N GLY A 209 1.70 -16.38 3.35
CA GLY A 209 2.34 -15.38 4.20
C GLY A 209 3.80 -15.06 3.82
N ASP A 210 4.59 -16.08 3.49
CA ASP A 210 6.00 -15.89 3.09
C ASP A 210 6.19 -15.40 1.64
N GLY A 211 5.10 -15.27 0.87
CA GLY A 211 5.12 -14.83 -0.52
C GLY A 211 5.77 -15.82 -1.49
N THR A 212 6.09 -17.05 -1.09
CA THR A 212 6.69 -18.05 -1.99
C THR A 212 5.67 -18.65 -2.96
N ALA A 213 4.38 -18.62 -2.61
CA ALA A 213 3.30 -19.10 -3.45
C ALA A 213 2.35 -17.96 -3.84
N HIS A 214 2.03 -17.90 -5.12
CA HIS A 214 0.95 -17.09 -5.67
C HIS A 214 -0.19 -18.00 -6.09
N PHE A 215 -1.40 -17.58 -5.82
CA PHE A 215 -2.62 -18.30 -6.18
C PHE A 215 -3.41 -17.52 -7.23
N GLU A 216 -4.46 -18.15 -7.71
CA GLU A 216 -5.37 -17.54 -8.68
C GLU A 216 -6.00 -16.28 -8.10
N PRO A 217 -6.08 -15.18 -8.88
CA PRO A 217 -6.73 -13.96 -8.42
C PRO A 217 -8.21 -14.22 -8.10
N LEU A 218 -8.66 -13.66 -6.98
CA LEU A 218 -10.06 -13.71 -6.57
C LEU A 218 -10.76 -12.47 -7.10
N ALA A 219 -11.81 -12.64 -7.89
CA ALA A 219 -12.81 -11.60 -8.10
C ALA A 219 -14.18 -12.16 -7.73
N CYS A 220 -14.80 -11.62 -6.68
CA CYS A 220 -16.01 -12.21 -6.12
C CYS A 220 -17.00 -11.18 -5.58
N LEU A 221 -18.27 -11.59 -5.61
CA LEU A 221 -19.36 -10.96 -4.88
C LEU A 221 -19.44 -11.60 -3.50
N VAL A 222 -19.45 -10.76 -2.46
CA VAL A 222 -19.65 -11.17 -1.07
C VAL A 222 -20.90 -10.50 -0.49
N HIS A 223 -21.56 -11.20 0.42
CA HIS A 223 -22.74 -10.71 1.14
C HIS A 223 -22.60 -10.96 2.63
N HIS A 224 -22.98 -9.98 3.43
CA HIS A 224 -22.99 -10.07 4.88
C HIS A 224 -24.29 -10.72 5.37
N GLU A 225 -24.21 -11.94 5.89
CA GLU A 225 -25.36 -12.70 6.37
C GLU A 225 -25.07 -13.25 7.77
N ASN A 226 -26.02 -13.09 8.69
CA ASN A 226 -25.92 -13.61 10.06
C ASN A 226 -24.61 -13.20 10.78
N GLY A 227 -24.11 -11.99 10.53
CA GLY A 227 -22.90 -11.47 11.16
C GLY A 227 -21.59 -11.88 10.47
N THR A 228 -21.63 -12.58 9.34
CA THR A 228 -20.44 -13.05 8.64
C THR A 228 -20.52 -12.77 7.14
N TRP A 229 -19.40 -12.37 6.54
CA TRP A 229 -19.28 -12.22 5.10
C TRP A 229 -19.11 -13.60 4.44
N ARG A 230 -19.83 -13.82 3.35
CA ARG A 230 -19.77 -15.07 2.58
C ARG A 230 -19.63 -14.77 1.11
N VAL A 231 -18.76 -15.52 0.43
CA VAL A 231 -18.67 -15.51 -1.03
C VAL A 231 -19.97 -16.07 -1.60
N LYS A 232 -20.61 -15.30 -2.49
CA LYS A 232 -21.84 -15.69 -3.19
C LYS A 232 -21.59 -16.16 -4.60
N ALA A 233 -20.63 -15.54 -5.28
CA ALA A 233 -20.13 -15.98 -6.57
C ALA A 233 -18.73 -15.42 -6.78
N SER A 234 -17.87 -16.19 -7.46
CA SER A 234 -16.61 -15.72 -8.02
C SER A 234 -16.70 -15.70 -9.55
N THR A 235 -15.87 -14.88 -10.18
CA THR A 235 -15.62 -15.05 -11.61
C THR A 235 -14.79 -16.31 -11.82
N PRO A 236 -15.13 -17.15 -12.81
CA PRO A 236 -14.34 -18.30 -13.17
C PRO A 236 -12.94 -17.88 -13.61
N CYS A 237 -11.99 -18.80 -13.47
CA CYS A 237 -10.61 -18.63 -13.90
C CYS A 237 -10.24 -19.70 -14.94
N CYS A 238 -9.14 -19.49 -15.67
CA CYS A 238 -8.41 -20.48 -16.48
C CYS A 238 -9.23 -21.68 -17.03
N GLY A 239 -9.70 -21.60 -18.28
CA GLY A 239 -10.33 -22.75 -18.97
C GLY A 239 -11.81 -23.01 -18.62
N GLU A 240 -12.28 -22.54 -17.46
CA GLU A 240 -13.71 -22.62 -17.08
C GLU A 240 -14.64 -21.75 -17.97
N CYS A 241 -14.04 -20.89 -18.80
CA CYS A 241 -14.74 -19.93 -19.65
C CYS A 241 -14.96 -20.41 -21.08
N GLU A 242 -14.41 -21.58 -21.47
CA GLU A 242 -14.49 -22.08 -22.84
C GLU A 242 -15.93 -22.32 -23.30
N GLU A 243 -16.82 -22.68 -22.37
CA GLU A 243 -18.22 -22.98 -22.65
C GLU A 243 -19.20 -21.83 -22.30
N ASP A 244 -18.71 -20.74 -21.67
CA ASP A 244 -19.55 -19.60 -21.27
C ASP A 244 -19.22 -18.35 -22.11
N PRO A 245 -20.08 -17.94 -23.07
CA PRO A 245 -19.83 -16.79 -23.92
C PRO A 245 -19.67 -15.46 -23.15
N GLU A 246 -20.32 -15.30 -22.01
CA GLU A 246 -20.15 -14.10 -21.19
C GLU A 246 -18.84 -14.12 -20.41
N CYS A 247 -18.37 -15.30 -19.97
CA CYS A 247 -17.02 -15.39 -19.43
C CYS A 247 -15.97 -15.13 -20.52
N ALA A 248 -16.08 -15.76 -21.68
CA ALA A 248 -15.15 -15.57 -22.80
C ALA A 248 -15.05 -14.11 -23.24
N ALA A 249 -16.14 -13.34 -23.09
CA ALA A 249 -16.16 -11.91 -23.40
C ALA A 249 -15.73 -10.99 -22.23
N GLY A 250 -15.28 -11.54 -21.09
CA GLY A 250 -14.90 -10.77 -19.90
C GLY A 250 -16.08 -10.08 -19.20
N MET A 251 -17.30 -10.51 -19.47
CA MET A 251 -18.54 -9.90 -18.97
C MET A 251 -19.25 -10.75 -17.91
N TYR A 252 -18.55 -11.71 -17.30
CA TYR A 252 -19.14 -12.64 -16.33
C TYR A 252 -19.79 -11.96 -15.11
N HIS A 253 -19.31 -10.78 -14.73
CA HIS A 253 -19.96 -9.96 -13.68
C HIS A 253 -21.44 -9.68 -14.01
N ARG A 254 -21.82 -9.55 -15.29
CA ARG A 254 -23.22 -9.37 -15.70
C ARG A 254 -24.08 -10.60 -15.41
N LYS A 255 -23.52 -11.81 -15.55
CA LYS A 255 -24.17 -13.05 -15.13
C LYS A 255 -24.41 -13.05 -13.62
N ILE A 256 -23.38 -12.69 -12.84
CA ILE A 256 -23.49 -12.59 -11.37
C ILE A 256 -24.58 -11.58 -10.99
N MET A 257 -24.63 -10.40 -11.63
CA MET A 257 -25.69 -9.40 -11.38
C MET A 257 -27.11 -9.94 -11.61
N ARG A 258 -27.31 -10.84 -12.59
CA ARG A 258 -28.62 -11.48 -12.83
C ARG A 258 -28.95 -12.55 -11.80
N LEU A 259 -27.95 -13.28 -11.31
CA LEU A 259 -28.12 -14.29 -10.26
C LEU A 259 -28.42 -13.66 -8.89
N PHE A 260 -27.90 -12.46 -8.64
CA PHE A 260 -28.06 -11.75 -7.37
C PHE A 260 -28.66 -10.36 -7.59
N PRO A 261 -29.95 -10.25 -7.96
CA PRO A 261 -30.58 -8.98 -8.31
C PRO A 261 -30.73 -8.00 -7.13
N SER A 262 -30.58 -8.48 -5.89
CA SER A 262 -30.54 -7.64 -4.69
C SER A 262 -29.19 -6.98 -4.44
N ALA A 263 -28.12 -7.44 -5.09
CA ALA A 263 -26.82 -6.79 -4.99
C ALA A 263 -26.84 -5.43 -5.71
N PRO A 264 -26.37 -4.34 -5.08
CA PRO A 264 -26.34 -3.02 -5.71
C PRO A 264 -25.52 -3.02 -7.00
N LYS A 265 -26.06 -2.46 -8.09
CA LYS A 265 -25.35 -2.50 -9.39
C LYS A 265 -24.03 -1.74 -9.37
N GLU A 266 -23.94 -0.70 -8.55
CA GLU A 266 -22.77 0.18 -8.44
C GLU A 266 -21.53 -0.44 -7.78
N ILE A 267 -21.66 -1.60 -7.12
CA ILE A 267 -20.49 -2.30 -6.57
C ILE A 267 -19.78 -3.16 -7.63
N PHE A 268 -20.40 -3.42 -8.78
CA PHE A 268 -19.81 -4.23 -9.87
C PHE A 268 -18.89 -3.41 -10.79
N PRO A 269 -17.90 -4.05 -11.45
CA PRO A 269 -16.90 -3.38 -12.30
C PRO A 269 -17.46 -2.83 -13.61
#